data_AF-A0A180GR91-F1
#
_entry.id   AF-A0A180GR91-F1
#
_cell.length_a   1.000
_cell.length_b   1.000
_cell.length_c   1.000
_cell.angle_alpha   90.00
_cell.angle_beta   90.00
_cell.angle_gamma   90.00
#
_symmetry.space_group_name_H-M   'P 1'
#
loop_
_entity.id
_entity.type
_entity.pdbx_description
1 polymer ?
#
loop_
_entity_poly.entity_id
_entity_poly.type
_entity_poly.pdbx_seq_one_letter_code
_entity_poly.pdbx_strand_id
1 'polypeptide(L)'
;MTGAHADNLAQLTGSIQEWFDSPRFANTQCSYSTKRGSLDSYANLQARKLRKLIVEAQQTHQPVLTMGALNPVQQSQMAHHLPIIYSSNAAHRCIYVSGWAASSTFVPRMHEVGPNPADYPYHIVLTAVHRLVKSQQLHKRKEWDAHASEPDMGRPSVDYLKPIVAEGDNRYRSLSNAARMQWDIMDLKTLLIGQTKAESAKLISSNHDPCNHCFILGFQTAQPHHQNIAWAKEIIQAEERGALGNEINEMKRWWTKSVKLITFDQEDLVDGPEQSYSLAVKKAFEQYHIPSSKYSKYLKEVKAQELLHQCGRRKILNIPPN
;
A
#
# COMPACT_ATOMS: atom_id res chain seq x y z
N MET A 1 27.22 -3.04 -33.38
CA MET A 1 25.76 -2.81 -33.51
C MET A 1 25.59 -1.68 -34.51
N THR A 2 24.79 -1.88 -35.55
CA THR A 2 24.61 -0.95 -36.69
C THR A 2 24.07 0.41 -36.21
N GLY A 3 24.57 1.51 -36.79
CA GLY A 3 24.28 2.90 -36.33
C GLY A 3 22.80 3.20 -36.14
N ALA A 4 21.94 2.73 -37.04
CA ALA A 4 20.48 2.94 -36.96
C ALA A 4 19.83 2.35 -35.69
N HIS A 5 20.36 1.28 -35.11
CA HIS A 5 19.83 0.71 -33.86
C HIS A 5 20.26 1.51 -32.64
N ALA A 6 21.46 2.09 -32.67
CA ALA A 6 21.96 2.96 -31.60
C ALA A 6 21.18 4.29 -31.58
N ASP A 7 20.89 4.86 -32.76
CA ASP A 7 20.13 6.10 -32.90
C ASP A 7 18.68 5.94 -32.43
N ASN A 8 18.03 4.84 -32.81
CA ASN A 8 16.68 4.50 -32.32
C ASN A 8 16.64 4.32 -30.79
N LEU A 9 17.69 3.72 -30.22
CA LEU A 9 17.77 3.49 -28.77
C LEU A 9 18.05 4.80 -28.00
N ALA A 10 18.83 5.71 -28.57
CA ALA A 10 19.05 7.05 -28.02
C ALA A 10 17.76 7.87 -28.03
N GLN A 11 17.04 7.88 -29.15
CA GLN A 11 15.74 8.55 -29.27
C GLN A 11 14.71 7.99 -28.29
N LEU A 12 14.67 6.66 -28.13
CA LEU A 12 13.80 5.99 -27.17
C LEU A 12 14.12 6.40 -25.73
N THR A 13 15.41 6.45 -25.38
CA THR A 13 15.86 6.82 -24.03
C THR A 13 15.52 8.29 -23.74
N GLY A 14 15.67 9.18 -24.72
CA GLY A 14 15.25 10.58 -24.61
C GLY A 14 13.75 10.72 -24.37
N SER A 15 12.92 10.02 -25.15
CA SER A 15 11.45 10.04 -24.98
C SER A 15 10.98 9.51 -23.62
N ILE A 16 11.72 8.56 -23.04
CA ILE A 16 11.44 8.00 -21.71
C ILE A 16 11.81 9.02 -20.64
N GLN A 17 12.92 9.74 -20.80
CA GLN A 17 13.31 10.80 -19.87
C GLN A 17 12.26 11.92 -19.87
N GLU A 18 11.82 12.39 -21.05
CA GLU A 18 10.72 13.37 -21.16
C GLU A 18 9.42 12.88 -20.50
N TRP A 19 9.13 11.58 -20.62
CA TRP A 19 7.96 10.97 -19.97
C TRP A 19 8.09 10.99 -18.44
N PHE A 20 9.26 10.66 -17.89
CA PHE A 20 9.55 10.77 -16.45
C PHE A 20 9.57 12.21 -15.96
N ASP A 21 10.01 13.16 -16.79
CA ASP A 21 10.03 14.59 -16.46
C ASP A 21 8.64 15.22 -16.54
N SER A 22 7.65 14.49 -17.09
CA SER A 22 6.29 14.99 -17.18
C SER A 22 5.71 15.29 -15.78
N PRO A 23 4.77 16.26 -15.66
CA PRO A 23 4.14 16.61 -14.39
C PRO A 23 3.46 15.43 -13.68
N ARG A 24 3.27 14.30 -14.36
CA ARG A 24 2.75 13.05 -13.78
C ARG A 24 3.66 12.48 -12.70
N PHE A 25 4.98 12.58 -12.86
CA PHE A 25 5.94 11.89 -12.00
C PHE A 25 6.73 12.84 -11.10
N ALA A 26 6.36 14.13 -11.04
CA ALA A 26 7.02 15.14 -10.20
C ALA A 26 7.26 14.67 -8.74
N ASN A 27 6.31 13.91 -8.17
CA ASN A 27 6.40 13.38 -6.79
C ASN A 27 6.76 11.88 -6.74
N THR A 28 7.28 11.31 -7.82
CA THR A 28 7.65 9.88 -7.92
C THR A 28 9.16 9.76 -7.94
N GLN A 29 9.72 8.96 -7.02
CA GLN A 29 11.13 8.60 -7.04
C GLN A 29 11.29 7.22 -7.67
N CYS A 30 12.03 7.14 -8.78
CA CYS A 30 12.40 5.88 -9.43
C CYS A 30 13.88 5.59 -9.15
N SER A 31 14.19 4.36 -8.75
CA SER A 31 15.56 3.90 -8.44
C SER A 31 16.21 3.12 -9.59
N TYR A 32 15.65 3.19 -10.80
CA TYR A 32 16.07 2.41 -11.97
C TYR A 32 15.96 3.23 -13.25
N SER A 33 16.63 2.78 -14.32
CA SER A 33 16.46 3.29 -15.67
C SER A 33 15.80 2.22 -16.55
N THR A 34 14.84 2.61 -17.39
CA THR A 34 14.10 1.68 -18.27
C THR A 34 14.30 2.00 -19.74
N LYS A 35 14.22 0.96 -20.58
CA LYS A 35 14.11 1.05 -22.05
C LYS A 35 12.86 0.28 -22.48
N ARG A 36 12.00 0.86 -23.33
CA ARG A 36 10.70 0.26 -23.70
C ARG A 36 10.16 0.78 -25.03
N GLY A 37 9.20 0.07 -25.63
CA GLY A 37 8.35 0.59 -26.72
C GLY A 37 7.18 1.46 -26.20
N SER A 38 6.50 2.17 -27.11
CA SER A 38 5.36 3.05 -26.80
C SER A 38 4.06 2.51 -27.40
N LEU A 39 3.02 2.34 -26.57
CA LEU A 39 1.67 1.91 -26.96
C LEU A 39 0.65 2.52 -26.00
N ASP A 40 -0.22 3.43 -26.48
CA ASP A 40 -1.28 3.98 -25.63
C ASP A 40 -2.38 2.94 -25.41
N SER A 41 -2.64 2.61 -24.13
CA SER A 41 -3.54 1.51 -23.74
C SER A 41 -4.84 2.03 -23.11
N TYR A 42 -5.87 1.17 -23.08
CA TYR A 42 -7.10 1.43 -22.31
C TYR A 42 -6.81 1.79 -20.85
N ALA A 43 -5.82 1.13 -20.24
CA ALA A 43 -5.43 1.39 -18.86
C ALA A 43 -4.87 2.81 -18.68
N ASN A 44 -4.14 3.35 -19.66
CA ASN A 44 -3.67 4.73 -19.62
C ASN A 44 -4.79 5.75 -19.66
N LEU A 45 -5.83 5.52 -20.48
CA LEU A 45 -7.01 6.37 -20.51
C LEU A 45 -7.66 6.43 -19.12
N GLN A 46 -7.86 5.26 -18.49
CA GLN A 46 -8.45 5.17 -17.16
C GLN A 46 -7.56 5.78 -16.07
N ALA A 47 -6.24 5.59 -16.15
CA ALA A 47 -5.30 6.19 -15.20
C ALA A 47 -5.26 7.72 -15.28
N ARG A 48 -5.33 8.29 -16.50
CA ARG A 48 -5.45 9.75 -16.70
C ARG A 48 -6.74 10.28 -16.11
N LYS A 49 -7.87 9.61 -16.37
CA LYS A 49 -9.16 9.95 -15.75
C LYS A 49 -9.05 9.95 -14.23
N LEU A 50 -8.58 8.85 -13.63
CA LEU A 50 -8.44 8.73 -12.17
C LEU A 50 -7.56 9.83 -11.56
N ARG A 51 -6.43 10.14 -12.20
CA ARG A 51 -5.55 11.21 -11.73
C ARG A 51 -6.26 12.57 -11.73
N LYS A 52 -6.99 12.89 -12.79
CA LYS A 52 -7.78 14.13 -12.87
C LYS A 52 -8.76 14.21 -11.69
N LEU A 53 -9.43 13.11 -11.36
CA LEU A 53 -10.35 13.04 -10.22
C LEU A 53 -9.66 13.33 -8.88
N ILE A 54 -8.46 12.78 -8.68
CA ILE A 54 -7.70 12.98 -7.44
C ILE A 54 -7.19 14.42 -7.32
N VAL A 55 -6.73 15.02 -8.42
CA VAL A 55 -6.29 16.43 -8.44
C VAL A 55 -7.47 17.36 -8.14
N GLU A 56 -8.62 17.14 -8.77
CA GLU A 56 -9.85 17.89 -8.50
C GLU A 56 -10.29 17.73 -7.03
N ALA A 57 -10.24 16.51 -6.49
CA ALA A 57 -10.54 16.24 -5.08
C ALA A 57 -9.56 16.96 -4.12
N GLN A 58 -8.28 17.03 -4.48
CA GLN A 58 -7.28 17.76 -3.70
C GLN A 58 -7.53 19.28 -3.72
N GLN A 59 -7.92 19.84 -4.87
CA GLN A 59 -8.22 21.27 -5.01
C GLN A 59 -9.52 21.68 -4.30
N THR A 60 -10.53 20.81 -4.34
CA THR A 60 -11.85 21.08 -3.77
C THR A 60 -12.00 20.64 -2.32
N HIS A 61 -11.02 19.90 -1.78
CA HIS A 61 -11.10 19.23 -0.49
C HIS A 61 -12.31 18.30 -0.33
N GLN A 62 -12.84 17.77 -1.44
CA GLN A 62 -13.97 16.85 -1.44
C GLN A 62 -13.52 15.41 -1.73
N PRO A 63 -14.02 14.41 -1.00
CA PRO A 63 -13.60 13.03 -1.21
C PRO A 63 -14.19 12.42 -2.50
N VAL A 64 -13.42 11.54 -3.14
CA VAL A 64 -13.92 10.66 -4.19
C VAL A 64 -14.55 9.43 -3.55
N LEU A 65 -15.87 9.42 -3.44
CA LEU A 65 -16.62 8.31 -2.83
C LEU A 65 -16.92 7.21 -3.86
N THR A 66 -16.74 5.95 -3.43
CA THR A 66 -17.12 4.76 -4.20
C THR A 66 -17.40 3.59 -3.26
N MET A 67 -17.84 2.47 -3.81
CA MET A 67 -18.02 1.20 -3.12
C MET A 67 -17.54 0.04 -3.99
N GLY A 68 -17.41 -1.15 -3.39
CA GLY A 68 -17.05 -2.37 -4.09
C GLY A 68 -18.12 -2.81 -5.08
N ALA A 69 -17.78 -2.90 -6.37
CA ALA A 69 -18.66 -3.48 -7.38
C ALA A 69 -18.46 -5.00 -7.45
N LEU A 70 -19.53 -5.77 -7.21
CA LEU A 70 -19.50 -7.23 -7.21
C LEU A 70 -19.60 -7.83 -8.62
N ASN A 71 -20.38 -7.19 -9.49
CA ASN A 71 -20.71 -7.73 -10.80
C ASN A 71 -21.03 -6.63 -11.84
N PRO A 72 -21.08 -6.98 -13.13
CA PRO A 72 -21.42 -6.06 -14.22
C PRO A 72 -22.74 -5.30 -14.04
N VAL A 73 -23.77 -5.94 -13.48
CA VAL A 73 -25.09 -5.32 -13.30
C VAL A 73 -25.01 -4.22 -12.25
N GLN A 74 -24.40 -4.49 -11.10
CA GLN A 74 -24.17 -3.47 -10.08
C GLN A 74 -23.28 -2.35 -10.64
N GLN A 75 -22.23 -2.70 -11.39
CA GLN A 75 -21.34 -1.73 -12.02
C GLN A 75 -22.06 -0.82 -13.02
N SER A 76 -23.00 -1.33 -13.82
CA SER A 76 -23.76 -0.51 -14.76
C SER A 76 -24.70 0.45 -14.01
N GLN A 77 -25.38 -0.02 -12.97
CA GLN A 77 -26.22 0.84 -12.12
C GLN A 77 -25.39 1.89 -11.38
N MET A 78 -24.20 1.51 -10.92
CA MET A 78 -23.22 2.45 -10.38
C MET A 78 -22.89 3.50 -11.45
N ALA A 79 -22.62 3.16 -12.71
CA ALA A 79 -22.36 4.19 -13.73
C ALA A 79 -23.52 5.20 -13.90
N HIS A 80 -24.78 4.78 -13.77
CA HIS A 80 -25.96 5.66 -13.84
C HIS A 80 -26.16 6.53 -12.60
N HIS A 81 -26.15 5.91 -11.42
CA HIS A 81 -26.52 6.56 -10.15
C HIS A 81 -25.32 7.15 -9.41
N LEU A 82 -24.13 7.03 -10.01
CA LEU A 82 -22.92 7.73 -9.61
C LEU A 82 -22.69 8.91 -10.59
N PRO A 83 -23.48 10.00 -10.47
CA PRO A 83 -23.56 11.01 -11.51
C PRO A 83 -22.31 11.89 -11.56
N ILE A 84 -21.87 12.19 -12.78
CA ILE A 84 -21.00 13.33 -13.05
C ILE A 84 -21.93 14.55 -13.13
N ILE A 85 -22.22 15.21 -12.01
CA ILE A 85 -22.81 16.55 -12.07
C ILE A 85 -21.63 17.53 -12.09
N TYR A 86 -21.31 18.04 -13.28
CA TYR A 86 -20.49 19.23 -13.44
C TYR A 86 -21.29 20.46 -13.02
N SER A 87 -21.62 20.55 -11.73
CA SER A 87 -22.06 21.78 -11.09
C SER A 87 -22.06 21.55 -9.58
N SER A 88 -21.06 22.13 -8.90
CA SER A 88 -21.02 22.36 -7.46
C SER A 88 -21.62 21.26 -6.57
N ASN A 89 -20.96 20.10 -6.51
CA ASN A 89 -20.81 19.20 -5.35
C ASN A 89 -20.32 17.82 -5.84
N ALA A 90 -19.11 17.46 -5.42
CA ALA A 90 -18.26 16.41 -5.97
C ALA A 90 -18.94 15.04 -6.12
N ALA A 91 -18.96 14.50 -7.36
CA ALA A 91 -19.39 13.14 -7.62
C ALA A 91 -18.71 12.52 -8.87
N HIS A 92 -17.42 12.77 -9.10
CA HIS A 92 -16.69 11.96 -10.06
C HIS A 92 -16.32 10.62 -9.45
N ARG A 93 -17.12 9.60 -9.74
CA ARG A 93 -17.12 8.34 -8.99
C ARG A 93 -16.41 7.23 -9.78
N CYS A 94 -15.27 6.78 -9.23
CA CYS A 94 -14.54 5.59 -9.66
C CYS A 94 -15.28 4.31 -9.24
N ILE A 95 -14.80 3.15 -9.68
CA ILE A 95 -15.28 1.83 -9.24
C ILE A 95 -14.18 1.17 -8.41
N TYR A 96 -14.54 0.61 -7.25
CA TYR A 96 -13.61 -0.18 -6.46
C TYR A 96 -13.85 -1.68 -6.65
N VAL A 97 -12.78 -2.47 -6.74
CA VAL A 97 -12.81 -3.93 -6.74
C VAL A 97 -12.09 -4.43 -5.49
N SER A 98 -12.84 -5.05 -4.60
CA SER A 98 -12.35 -5.55 -3.30
C SER A 98 -11.91 -7.01 -3.40
N GLY A 99 -10.76 -7.32 -2.79
CA GLY A 99 -10.28 -8.68 -2.56
C GLY A 99 -11.17 -9.45 -1.57
N TRP A 100 -11.64 -8.78 -0.52
CA TRP A 100 -12.62 -9.35 0.43
C TRP A 100 -13.88 -9.84 -0.28
N ALA A 101 -14.47 -8.96 -1.11
CA ALA A 101 -15.68 -9.30 -1.86
C ALA A 101 -15.41 -10.41 -2.89
N ALA A 102 -14.27 -10.37 -3.57
CA ALA A 102 -13.89 -11.39 -4.53
C ALA A 102 -13.73 -12.77 -3.87
N SER A 103 -13.10 -12.84 -2.69
CA SER A 103 -12.95 -14.09 -1.91
C SER A 103 -14.29 -14.74 -1.55
N SER A 104 -15.31 -13.92 -1.31
CA SER A 104 -16.62 -14.40 -0.86
C SER A 104 -17.62 -14.67 -1.99
N THR A 105 -17.44 -14.03 -3.16
CA THR A 105 -18.46 -14.01 -4.22
C THR A 105 -17.97 -14.41 -5.60
N PHE A 106 -16.65 -14.40 -5.83
CA PHE A 106 -16.09 -14.56 -7.16
C PHE A 106 -14.71 -15.24 -7.12
N VAL A 107 -14.71 -16.57 -7.05
CA VAL A 107 -13.51 -17.40 -7.20
C VAL A 107 -13.66 -18.32 -8.42
N PRO A 108 -13.34 -17.85 -9.64
CA PRO A 108 -13.44 -18.65 -10.85
C PRO A 108 -12.74 -20.01 -10.76
N ARG A 109 -13.32 -21.02 -11.41
CA ARG A 109 -12.87 -22.43 -11.49
C ARG A 109 -12.96 -23.21 -10.19
N MET A 110 -12.48 -22.67 -9.06
CA MET A 110 -12.51 -23.39 -7.79
C MET A 110 -13.88 -23.29 -7.12
N HIS A 111 -14.56 -22.16 -7.26
CA HIS A 111 -15.83 -21.85 -6.58
C HIS A 111 -15.75 -21.97 -5.04
N GLU A 112 -14.54 -22.05 -4.50
CA GLU A 112 -14.26 -22.08 -3.08
C GLU A 112 -14.35 -20.65 -2.53
N VAL A 113 -15.36 -20.42 -1.69
CA VAL A 113 -15.59 -19.13 -1.05
C VAL A 113 -15.05 -19.18 0.38
N GLY A 114 -14.55 -18.05 0.86
CA GLY A 114 -13.93 -18.02 2.18
C GLY A 114 -13.78 -16.62 2.76
N PRO A 115 -13.18 -16.54 3.96
CA PRO A 115 -12.80 -15.25 4.56
C PRO A 115 -11.78 -14.51 3.69
N ASN A 116 -11.25 -13.37 4.14
CA ASN A 116 -10.24 -12.60 3.40
C ASN A 116 -8.81 -12.72 3.95
N PRO A 117 -8.17 -13.90 3.92
CA PRO A 117 -6.73 -14.03 4.17
C PRO A 117 -5.89 -13.77 2.90
N ALA A 118 -6.53 -13.53 1.74
CA ALA A 118 -5.91 -13.40 0.42
C ALA A 118 -5.13 -14.65 -0.03
N ASP A 119 -5.65 -15.85 0.30
CA ASP A 119 -5.14 -17.17 -0.08
C ASP A 119 -5.65 -17.65 -1.46
N TYR A 120 -6.69 -17.02 -1.99
CA TYR A 120 -7.18 -17.28 -3.34
C TYR A 120 -6.07 -17.09 -4.40
N PRO A 121 -6.19 -17.70 -5.59
CA PRO A 121 -5.23 -17.50 -6.67
C PRO A 121 -5.01 -16.01 -7.03
N TYR A 122 -3.79 -15.60 -7.36
CA TYR A 122 -3.46 -14.17 -7.54
C TYR A 122 -4.27 -13.48 -8.65
N HIS A 123 -4.79 -14.23 -9.62
CA HIS A 123 -5.50 -13.69 -10.78
C HIS A 123 -6.97 -13.35 -10.49
N ILE A 124 -7.49 -13.62 -9.30
CA ILE A 124 -8.91 -13.52 -8.98
C ILE A 124 -9.40 -12.06 -9.05
N VAL A 125 -8.73 -11.15 -8.34
CA VAL A 125 -9.05 -9.71 -8.41
C VAL A 125 -8.85 -9.16 -9.83
N LEU A 126 -7.78 -9.59 -10.52
CA LEU A 126 -7.51 -9.19 -11.90
C LEU A 126 -8.63 -9.65 -12.86
N THR A 127 -9.17 -10.84 -12.65
CA THR A 127 -10.28 -11.39 -13.43
C THR A 127 -11.57 -10.64 -13.15
N ALA A 128 -11.81 -10.25 -11.90
CA ALA A 128 -12.94 -9.39 -11.53
C ALA A 128 -12.84 -8.02 -12.22
N VAL A 129 -11.65 -7.39 -12.21
CA VAL A 129 -11.40 -6.14 -12.95
C VAL A 129 -11.68 -6.33 -14.45
N HIS A 130 -11.13 -7.38 -15.07
CA HIS A 130 -11.32 -7.64 -16.48
C HIS A 130 -12.81 -7.83 -16.85
N ARG A 131 -13.58 -8.53 -16.01
CA ARG A 131 -15.02 -8.70 -16.17
C ARG A 131 -15.75 -7.35 -16.16
N LEU A 132 -15.40 -6.44 -15.25
CA LEU A 132 -15.99 -5.09 -15.19
C LEU A 132 -15.54 -4.23 -16.38
N VAL A 133 -14.28 -4.30 -16.80
CA VAL A 133 -13.79 -3.58 -17.99
C VAL A 133 -14.57 -3.98 -19.23
N LYS A 134 -14.81 -5.28 -19.44
CA LYS A 134 -15.59 -5.77 -20.58
C LYS A 134 -17.04 -5.30 -20.53
N SER A 135 -17.63 -5.23 -19.34
CA SER A 135 -18.95 -4.63 -19.11
C SER A 135 -18.99 -3.15 -19.50
N GLN A 136 -18.05 -2.34 -18.99
CA GLN A 136 -17.95 -0.92 -19.32
C GLN A 136 -17.82 -0.67 -20.82
N GLN A 137 -16.97 -1.45 -21.51
CA GLN A 137 -16.78 -1.37 -22.95
C GLN A 137 -18.06 -1.73 -23.73
N LEU A 138 -18.78 -2.76 -23.29
CA LEU A 138 -20.06 -3.15 -23.89
C LEU A 138 -21.11 -2.04 -23.74
N HIS A 139 -21.30 -1.54 -22.52
CA HIS A 139 -22.28 -0.49 -22.27
C HIS A 139 -21.93 0.81 -22.98
N LYS A 140 -20.64 1.16 -23.11
CA LYS A 140 -20.22 2.31 -23.92
C LYS A 140 -20.58 2.15 -25.40
N ARG A 141 -20.43 0.95 -25.98
CA ARG A 141 -20.85 0.67 -27.36
C ARG A 141 -22.37 0.77 -27.52
N LYS A 142 -23.14 0.23 -26.57
CA LYS A 142 -24.60 0.36 -26.56
C LYS A 142 -25.06 1.81 -26.47
N GLU A 143 -24.43 2.60 -25.59
CA GLU A 143 -24.70 4.03 -25.43
C GLU A 143 -24.42 4.79 -26.74
N TRP A 144 -23.31 4.48 -27.39
CA TRP A 144 -22.95 5.08 -28.68
C TRP A 144 -23.97 4.74 -29.78
N ASP A 145 -24.32 3.46 -29.91
CA ASP A 145 -25.29 2.98 -30.89
C ASP A 145 -26.68 3.59 -30.69
N ALA A 146 -27.13 3.65 -29.44
CA ALA A 146 -28.38 4.29 -29.08
C ALA A 146 -28.39 5.79 -29.40
N HIS A 147 -27.28 6.52 -29.16
CA HIS A 147 -27.19 7.94 -29.51
C HIS A 147 -27.08 8.19 -31.01
N ALA A 148 -26.46 7.27 -31.76
CA ALA A 148 -26.42 7.34 -33.22
C ALA A 148 -27.80 7.09 -33.84
N SER A 149 -28.58 6.18 -33.25
CA SER A 149 -29.92 5.80 -33.74
C SER A 149 -31.03 6.76 -33.29
N GLU A 150 -30.91 7.32 -32.07
CA GLU A 150 -31.88 8.23 -31.46
C GLU A 150 -31.16 9.48 -30.93
N PRO A 151 -30.89 10.48 -31.78
CA PRO A 151 -30.06 11.63 -31.43
C PRO A 151 -30.68 12.57 -30.38
N ASP A 152 -32.01 12.57 -30.24
CA ASP A 152 -32.73 13.68 -29.61
C ASP A 152 -33.87 13.22 -28.67
N MET A 153 -33.51 12.53 -27.59
CA MET A 153 -34.45 12.06 -26.56
C MET A 153 -34.31 12.80 -25.22
N GLY A 154 -33.56 13.91 -25.16
CA GLY A 154 -33.29 14.64 -23.92
C GLY A 154 -32.63 13.80 -22.80
N ARG A 155 -32.17 12.57 -23.12
CA ARG A 155 -31.55 11.67 -22.15
C ARG A 155 -30.10 12.08 -21.88
N PRO A 156 -29.68 12.25 -20.62
CA PRO A 156 -28.29 12.57 -20.31
C PRO A 156 -27.39 11.37 -20.67
N SER A 157 -26.30 11.61 -21.39
CA SER A 157 -25.35 10.54 -21.74
C SER A 157 -24.63 10.02 -20.50
N VAL A 158 -24.52 8.70 -20.39
CA VAL A 158 -23.93 8.04 -19.22
C VAL A 158 -22.47 7.66 -19.50
N ASP A 159 -21.53 8.14 -18.68
CA ASP A 159 -20.13 7.69 -18.77
C ASP A 159 -19.94 6.35 -18.06
N TYR A 160 -20.05 5.26 -18.83
CA TYR A 160 -19.75 3.91 -18.34
C TYR A 160 -18.24 3.66 -18.14
N LEU A 161 -17.36 4.43 -18.77
CA LEU A 161 -15.91 4.24 -18.72
C LEU A 161 -15.32 4.86 -17.45
N LYS A 162 -15.83 4.44 -16.28
CA LYS A 162 -15.37 4.88 -14.96
C LYS A 162 -14.02 4.25 -14.61
N PRO A 163 -13.06 5.00 -14.03
CA PRO A 163 -11.79 4.42 -13.62
C PRO A 163 -11.98 3.37 -12.53
N ILE A 164 -11.22 2.28 -12.60
CA ILE A 164 -11.28 1.17 -11.63
C ILE A 164 -10.05 1.22 -10.73
N VAL A 165 -10.27 1.15 -9.42
CA VAL A 165 -9.24 0.93 -8.39
C VAL A 165 -9.42 -0.49 -7.87
N ALA A 166 -8.36 -1.29 -7.87
CA ALA A 166 -8.41 -2.68 -7.47
C ALA A 166 -7.46 -2.97 -6.30
N GLU A 167 -7.88 -3.84 -5.40
CA GLU A 167 -7.06 -4.29 -4.28
C GLU A 167 -5.90 -5.16 -4.78
N GLY A 168 -4.66 -4.82 -4.37
CA GLY A 168 -3.45 -5.55 -4.74
C GLY A 168 -3.03 -6.63 -3.75
N ASP A 169 -3.78 -6.81 -2.66
CA ASP A 169 -3.43 -7.61 -1.49
C ASP A 169 -2.02 -7.27 -0.92
N ASN A 170 -1.54 -8.10 0.00
CA ASN A 170 -0.19 -7.97 0.57
C ASN A 170 0.93 -8.40 -0.40
N ARG A 171 0.61 -8.79 -1.64
CA ARG A 171 1.54 -9.42 -2.59
C ARG A 171 2.61 -8.45 -3.12
N TYR A 172 2.39 -7.15 -2.98
CA TYR A 172 3.31 -6.10 -3.45
C TYR A 172 4.08 -5.39 -2.31
N ARG A 173 4.01 -5.88 -1.06
CA ARG A 173 4.55 -5.19 0.12
C ARG A 173 6.05 -4.87 0.01
N SER A 174 6.86 -5.75 -0.58
CA SER A 174 8.30 -5.55 -0.80
C SER A 174 8.67 -5.11 -2.22
N LEU A 175 7.68 -4.87 -3.08
CA LEU A 175 7.84 -4.78 -4.54
C LEU A 175 7.17 -3.54 -5.12
N SER A 176 6.95 -2.47 -4.35
CA SER A 176 6.39 -1.20 -4.87
C SER A 176 7.21 -0.66 -6.04
N ASN A 177 8.55 -0.73 -5.94
CA ASN A 177 9.46 -0.37 -7.02
C ASN A 177 9.35 -1.32 -8.22
N ALA A 178 9.14 -2.62 -8.00
CA ALA A 178 8.96 -3.58 -9.08
C ALA A 178 7.60 -3.42 -9.78
N ALA A 179 6.54 -3.10 -9.04
CA ALA A 179 5.23 -2.78 -9.61
C ALA A 179 5.31 -1.51 -10.47
N ARG A 180 5.98 -0.46 -9.98
CA ARG A 180 6.24 0.74 -10.77
C ARG A 180 7.10 0.41 -12.00
N MET A 181 8.19 -0.35 -11.84
CA MET A 181 9.05 -0.74 -12.95
C MET A 181 8.29 -1.52 -14.03
N GLN A 182 7.42 -2.45 -13.64
CA GLN A 182 6.60 -3.19 -14.58
C GLN A 182 5.66 -2.26 -15.35
N TRP A 183 5.00 -1.32 -14.66
CA TRP A 183 4.15 -0.34 -15.31
C TRP A 183 4.93 0.59 -16.23
N ASP A 184 6.13 1.01 -15.82
CA ASP A 184 6.99 1.81 -16.66
C ASP A 184 7.41 1.01 -17.90
N ILE A 185 7.79 -0.26 -17.81
CA ILE A 185 8.06 -1.11 -18.99
C ILE A 185 6.85 -1.18 -19.94
N MET A 186 5.64 -1.24 -19.38
CA MET A 186 4.39 -1.34 -20.14
C MET A 186 3.83 0.01 -20.62
N ASP A 187 4.53 1.13 -20.39
CA ASP A 187 4.02 2.48 -20.61
C ASP A 187 2.67 2.75 -19.94
N LEU A 188 2.54 2.34 -18.67
CA LEU A 188 1.32 2.52 -17.89
C LEU A 188 1.44 3.67 -16.89
N LYS A 189 0.49 4.59 -16.95
CA LYS A 189 0.37 5.74 -16.03
C LYS A 189 -0.35 5.40 -14.71
N THR A 190 -0.57 4.10 -14.47
CA THR A 190 -1.31 3.52 -13.33
C THR A 190 -0.86 4.10 -11.99
N LEU A 191 -1.80 4.28 -11.08
CA LEU A 191 -1.55 4.80 -9.75
C LEU A 191 -1.31 3.63 -8.78
N LEU A 192 -0.28 3.77 -7.93
CA LEU A 192 -0.02 2.84 -6.83
C LEU A 192 -0.52 3.52 -5.56
N ILE A 193 -1.40 2.85 -4.82
CA ILE A 193 -1.92 3.34 -3.54
C ILE A 193 -1.29 2.49 -2.43
N GLY A 194 -0.51 3.12 -1.56
CA GLY A 194 0.07 2.46 -0.39
C GLY A 194 -0.94 2.40 0.75
N GLN A 195 -1.25 1.20 1.22
CA GLN A 195 -2.09 0.97 2.40
C GLN A 195 -1.20 0.56 3.58
N THR A 196 -1.45 1.13 4.77
CA THR A 196 -0.83 0.71 6.03
C THR A 196 -1.89 0.17 6.99
N LYS A 197 -1.54 -0.90 7.72
CA LYS A 197 -2.34 -1.47 8.81
C LYS A 197 -1.72 -1.19 10.19
N ALA A 198 -0.77 -0.25 10.26
CA ALA A 198 0.01 0.01 11.47
C ALA A 198 -0.83 0.49 12.66
N GLU A 199 -2.02 1.06 12.42
CA GLU A 199 -2.92 1.55 13.47
C GLU A 199 -3.41 0.43 14.42
N SER A 200 -3.68 -0.77 13.91
CA SER A 200 -4.21 -1.90 14.68
C SER A 200 -3.32 -3.14 14.65
N ALA A 201 -2.20 -3.09 13.93
CA ALA A 201 -1.24 -4.18 13.88
C ALA A 201 -0.58 -4.40 15.26
N LYS A 202 -0.54 -5.65 15.70
CA LYS A 202 0.09 -6.05 16.97
C LYS A 202 1.46 -6.70 16.80
N LEU A 203 1.81 -7.06 15.56
CA LEU A 203 3.01 -7.83 15.24
C LEU A 203 3.67 -7.26 13.98
N ILE A 204 4.99 -7.35 13.93
CA ILE A 204 5.82 -7.06 12.76
C ILE A 204 6.67 -8.30 12.45
N SER A 205 6.90 -8.58 11.17
CA SER A 205 7.60 -9.81 10.75
C SER A 205 9.11 -9.78 10.97
N SER A 206 9.70 -8.60 11.07
CA SER A 206 11.15 -8.43 11.24
C SER A 206 11.46 -7.10 11.93
N ASN A 207 12.54 -7.09 12.70
CA ASN A 207 13.13 -5.91 13.32
C ASN A 207 14.29 -5.33 12.50
N HIS A 208 14.45 -5.72 11.24
CA HIS A 208 15.61 -5.29 10.43
C HIS A 208 15.61 -3.79 10.10
N ASP A 209 14.44 -3.21 9.81
CA ASP A 209 14.32 -1.81 9.41
C ASP A 209 14.34 -0.88 10.65
N PRO A 210 15.35 0.01 10.76
CA PRO A 210 15.50 0.94 11.88
C PRO A 210 14.29 1.84 12.12
N CYS A 211 13.55 2.22 11.06
CA CYS A 211 12.38 3.08 11.20
C CYS A 211 11.24 2.45 12.03
N ASN A 212 11.30 1.13 12.22
CA ASN A 212 10.31 0.41 13.02
C ASN A 212 10.74 0.25 14.49
N HIS A 213 12.01 0.51 14.84
CA HIS A 213 12.56 0.17 16.16
C HIS A 213 11.85 0.86 17.31
N CYS A 214 11.45 2.12 17.14
CA CYS A 214 10.69 2.87 18.15
C CYS A 214 9.30 2.30 18.45
N PHE A 215 8.77 1.43 17.58
CA PHE A 215 7.48 0.75 17.77
C PHE A 215 7.62 -0.69 18.27
N ILE A 216 8.85 -1.24 18.32
CA ILE A 216 9.09 -2.61 18.77
C ILE A 216 9.02 -2.66 20.30
N LEU A 217 8.12 -3.51 20.81
CA LEU A 217 7.98 -3.75 22.23
C LEU A 217 9.00 -4.80 22.69
N GLY A 218 9.80 -4.44 23.68
CA GLY A 218 10.69 -5.33 24.42
C GLY A 218 10.20 -5.52 25.86
N PHE A 219 10.91 -6.35 26.61
CA PHE A 219 10.72 -6.47 28.05
C PHE A 219 12.07 -6.57 28.74
N GLN A 220 12.14 -6.04 29.96
CA GLN A 220 13.35 -6.10 30.78
C GLN A 220 13.32 -7.31 31.71
N THR A 221 14.45 -7.98 31.76
CA THR A 221 14.69 -9.18 32.54
C THR A 221 15.22 -8.82 33.94
N ALA A 222 14.41 -8.19 34.78
CA ALA A 222 14.86 -7.65 36.07
C ALA A 222 14.71 -8.61 37.28
N GLN A 223 14.09 -9.78 37.12
CA GLN A 223 13.80 -10.69 38.23
C GLN A 223 14.71 -11.93 38.19
N PRO A 224 15.62 -12.14 39.17
CA PRO A 224 16.53 -13.29 39.21
C PRO A 224 15.83 -14.64 39.48
N HIS A 225 14.53 -14.64 39.81
CA HIS A 225 13.78 -15.84 40.20
C HIS A 225 12.91 -16.45 39.09
N HIS A 226 12.68 -15.76 37.98
CA HIS A 226 12.05 -16.38 36.82
C HIS A 226 13.14 -16.73 35.82
N GLN A 227 13.24 -18.01 35.45
CA GLN A 227 14.08 -18.40 34.33
C GLN A 227 13.59 -17.61 33.12
N ASN A 228 14.48 -16.79 32.58
CA ASN A 228 14.24 -15.86 31.49
C ASN A 228 14.17 -16.61 30.17
N ILE A 229 13.20 -17.52 30.08
CA ILE A 229 12.99 -18.39 28.95
C ILE A 229 12.19 -17.59 27.94
N ALA A 230 12.70 -17.49 26.72
CA ALA A 230 11.97 -16.88 25.62
C ALA A 230 10.63 -17.61 25.45
N TRP A 231 9.54 -16.86 25.29
CA TRP A 231 8.20 -17.41 25.09
C TRP A 231 8.15 -18.54 24.04
N ALA A 232 8.92 -18.42 22.96
CA ALA A 232 9.03 -19.46 21.94
C ALA A 232 9.51 -20.81 22.49
N LYS A 233 10.45 -20.81 23.44
CA LYS A 233 10.97 -22.04 24.06
C LYS A 233 9.97 -22.64 25.05
N GLU A 234 9.18 -21.81 25.75
CA GLU A 234 8.10 -22.31 26.60
C GLU A 234 7.01 -23.01 25.80
N ILE A 235 6.63 -22.47 24.63
CA ILE A 235 5.67 -23.13 23.73
C ILE A 235 6.19 -24.49 23.27
N ILE A 236 7.44 -24.55 22.78
CA ILE A 236 8.04 -25.81 22.30
C ILE A 236 8.03 -26.87 23.41
N GLN A 237 8.43 -26.50 24.63
CA GLN A 237 8.42 -27.43 25.77
C GLN A 237 7.01 -27.86 26.19
N ALA A 238 6.01 -26.99 26.07
CA ALA A 238 4.62 -27.34 26.34
C ALA A 238 4.08 -28.32 25.28
N GLU A 239 4.37 -28.08 23.99
CA GLU A 239 3.99 -28.97 22.89
C GLU A 239 4.66 -30.35 23.01
N GLU A 240 5.96 -30.40 23.36
CA GLU A 240 6.69 -31.66 23.63
C GLU A 240 6.08 -32.48 24.77
N ARG A 241 5.45 -31.82 25.74
CA ARG A 241 4.73 -32.47 26.85
C ARG A 241 3.31 -32.88 26.47
N GLY A 242 2.87 -32.60 25.24
CA GLY A 242 1.52 -32.90 24.77
C GLY A 242 0.45 -31.92 25.23
N ALA A 243 0.82 -30.69 25.63
CA ALA A 243 -0.13 -29.68 26.06
C ALA A 243 -1.14 -29.34 24.96
N LEU A 244 -2.40 -29.14 25.36
CA LEU A 244 -3.48 -28.80 24.43
C LEU A 244 -3.50 -27.29 24.13
N GLY A 245 -4.09 -26.90 22.99
CA GLY A 245 -4.13 -25.49 22.57
C GLY A 245 -4.76 -24.53 23.59
N ASN A 246 -5.70 -25.01 24.41
CA ASN A 246 -6.31 -24.20 25.47
C ASN A 246 -5.31 -23.88 26.60
N GLU A 247 -4.48 -24.87 26.98
CA GLU A 247 -3.44 -24.72 28.02
C GLU A 247 -2.36 -23.74 27.54
N ILE A 248 -1.92 -23.87 26.28
CA ILE A 248 -0.96 -22.94 25.66
C ILE A 248 -1.53 -21.51 25.65
N ASN A 249 -2.83 -21.34 25.38
CA ASN A 249 -3.49 -20.03 25.41
C ASN A 249 -3.58 -19.44 26.83
N GLU A 250 -3.72 -20.26 27.86
CA GLU A 250 -3.69 -19.82 29.26
C GLU A 250 -2.27 -19.42 29.68
N MET A 251 -1.28 -20.23 29.33
CA MET A 251 0.14 -19.91 29.51
C MET A 251 0.49 -18.57 28.85
N LYS A 252 0.03 -18.35 27.61
CA LYS A 252 0.26 -17.09 26.87
C LYS A 252 -0.35 -15.89 27.59
N ARG A 253 -1.59 -16.04 28.08
CA ARG A 253 -2.29 -14.99 28.82
C ARG A 253 -1.58 -14.67 30.12
N TRP A 254 -1.09 -15.68 30.83
CA TRP A 254 -0.30 -15.50 32.03
C TRP A 254 1.03 -14.80 31.73
N TRP A 255 1.81 -15.31 30.77
CA TRP A 255 3.10 -14.74 30.37
C TRP A 255 2.97 -13.26 29.97
N THR A 256 1.96 -12.94 29.15
CA THR A 256 1.70 -11.55 28.70
C THR A 256 1.30 -10.62 29.84
N LYS A 257 0.67 -11.13 30.91
CA LYS A 257 0.33 -10.34 32.11
C LYS A 257 1.52 -10.18 33.05
N SER A 258 2.36 -11.20 33.16
CA SER A 258 3.55 -11.22 34.01
C SER A 258 4.65 -10.29 33.49
N VAL A 259 4.69 -10.07 32.18
CA VAL A 259 5.71 -9.26 31.51
C VAL A 259 5.15 -7.89 31.12
N LYS A 260 5.77 -6.82 31.64
CA LYS A 260 5.50 -5.46 31.16
C LYS A 260 6.25 -5.23 29.85
N LEU A 261 5.51 -5.16 28.74
CA LEU A 261 6.03 -4.78 27.43
C LEU A 261 6.15 -3.25 27.35
N ILE A 262 7.32 -2.77 26.91
CA ILE A 262 7.63 -1.35 26.76
C ILE A 262 8.37 -1.12 25.45
N THR A 263 8.17 0.04 24.81
CA THR A 263 9.08 0.44 23.73
C THR A 263 10.42 0.84 24.33
N PHE A 264 11.45 0.83 23.49
CA PHE A 264 12.81 1.20 23.90
C PHE A 264 12.92 2.64 24.42
N ASP A 265 12.07 3.55 23.91
CA ASP A 265 12.06 4.97 24.26
C ASP A 265 11.12 5.28 25.45
N GLN A 266 10.20 4.37 25.81
CA GLN A 266 9.19 4.59 26.85
C GLN A 266 9.72 4.51 28.29
N GLU A 267 10.97 4.14 28.53
CA GLU A 267 11.57 4.24 29.87
C GLU A 267 11.79 5.70 30.35
N ASP A 268 11.64 6.69 29.47
CA ASP A 268 12.03 8.09 29.73
C ASP A 268 10.89 9.01 30.26
N LEU A 269 9.69 8.51 30.54
CA LEU A 269 8.56 9.37 31.01
C LEU A 269 8.63 9.78 32.50
N VAL A 270 9.79 9.69 33.16
CA VAL A 270 9.97 10.21 34.52
C VAL A 270 10.57 11.63 34.54
N ASP A 271 11.29 12.09 33.51
CA ASP A 271 11.88 13.45 33.51
C ASP A 271 12.02 14.09 32.11
N GLY A 272 11.05 14.96 31.74
CA GLY A 272 11.23 16.05 30.76
C GLY A 272 11.26 15.71 29.24
N PRO A 273 10.99 16.71 28.36
CA PRO A 273 10.67 16.46 26.93
C PRO A 273 11.87 16.40 25.96
N GLU A 274 13.14 16.40 26.41
CA GLU A 274 14.29 16.58 25.50
C GLU A 274 15.25 15.38 25.34
N GLN A 275 15.00 14.23 25.96
CA GLN A 275 15.89 13.06 25.83
C GLN A 275 15.10 11.80 25.47
N SER A 276 14.48 11.78 24.29
CA SER A 276 13.68 10.64 23.80
C SER A 276 14.49 9.39 23.40
N TYR A 277 15.77 9.36 23.73
CA TYR A 277 16.55 8.13 23.74
C TYR A 277 17.48 8.27 24.94
N SER A 278 17.19 7.61 26.06
CA SER A 278 18.11 6.68 26.70
C SER A 278 18.07 6.64 28.23
N LEU A 279 17.51 5.57 28.73
CA LEU A 279 17.96 4.98 29.98
C LEU A 279 18.15 3.47 29.85
N ALA A 280 17.25 2.77 29.17
CA ALA A 280 17.34 1.33 28.91
C ALA A 280 18.63 0.93 28.18
N VAL A 281 18.98 1.64 27.10
CA VAL A 281 20.19 1.39 26.29
C VAL A 281 21.44 1.61 27.12
N LYS A 282 21.45 2.71 27.88
CA LYS A 282 22.59 3.13 28.66
C LYS A 282 22.82 2.14 29.81
N LYS A 283 21.75 1.75 30.51
CA LYS A 283 21.75 0.68 31.52
C LYS A 283 22.20 -0.67 30.96
N ALA A 284 21.74 -1.06 29.77
CA ALA A 284 22.16 -2.31 29.13
C ALA A 284 23.64 -2.26 28.73
N PHE A 285 24.11 -1.16 28.15
CA PHE A 285 25.53 -0.99 27.79
C PHE A 285 26.41 -0.98 29.05
N GLU A 286 25.98 -0.34 30.14
CA GLU A 286 26.63 -0.37 31.45
C GLU A 286 26.67 -1.79 32.02
N GLN A 287 25.54 -2.53 31.97
CA GLN A 287 25.41 -3.92 32.43
C GLN A 287 26.35 -4.87 31.68
N TYR A 288 26.52 -4.70 30.37
CA TYR A 288 27.42 -5.53 29.55
C TYR A 288 28.83 -4.95 29.38
N HIS A 289 29.17 -3.91 30.16
CA HIS A 289 30.48 -3.23 30.14
C HIS A 289 30.91 -2.75 28.73
N ILE A 290 29.95 -2.36 27.91
CA ILE A 290 30.18 -1.83 26.57
C ILE A 290 30.57 -0.34 26.69
N PRO A 291 31.68 0.10 26.07
CA PRO A 291 32.13 1.49 26.17
C PRO A 291 31.09 2.51 25.70
N SER A 292 30.94 3.60 26.45
CA SER A 292 30.03 4.73 26.14
C SER A 292 30.28 5.38 24.76
N SER A 293 31.49 5.20 24.20
CA SER A 293 31.83 5.61 22.84
C SER A 293 31.06 4.82 21.77
N LYS A 294 30.83 3.51 21.96
CA LYS A 294 30.00 2.70 21.06
C LYS A 294 28.53 3.07 21.14
N TYR A 295 28.06 3.44 22.32
CA TYR A 295 26.70 3.91 22.56
C TYR A 295 26.39 5.20 21.79
N SER A 296 27.30 6.19 21.88
CA SER A 296 27.18 7.45 21.15
C SER A 296 27.23 7.27 19.62
N LYS A 297 27.99 6.27 19.14
CA LYS A 297 28.06 5.91 17.72
C LYS A 297 26.77 5.25 17.25
N TYR A 298 26.24 4.30 18.00
CA TYR A 298 24.97 3.62 17.71
C TYR A 298 23.80 4.61 17.61
N LEU A 299 23.65 5.52 18.58
CA LEU A 299 22.59 6.54 18.52
C LEU A 299 22.73 7.48 17.33
N LYS A 300 23.96 7.86 16.96
CA LYS A 300 24.21 8.67 15.76
C LYS A 300 23.84 7.92 14.49
N GLU A 301 24.15 6.63 14.40
CA GLU A 301 23.80 5.79 13.26
C GLU A 301 22.29 5.59 13.13
N VAL A 302 21.59 5.27 14.22
CA VAL A 302 20.13 5.12 14.23
C VAL A 302 19.44 6.44 13.86
N LYS A 303 19.82 7.55 14.51
CA LYS A 303 19.27 8.89 14.18
C LYS A 303 19.60 9.31 12.74
N ALA A 304 20.81 9.01 12.24
CA ALA A 304 21.17 9.33 10.87
C ALA A 304 20.35 8.50 9.86
N GLN A 305 20.12 7.21 10.15
CA GLN A 305 19.26 6.35 9.34
C GLN A 305 17.80 6.84 9.35
N GLU A 306 17.24 7.14 10.52
CA GLU A 306 15.89 7.71 10.65
C GLU A 306 15.77 9.05 9.92
N LEU A 307 16.74 9.95 10.06
CA LEU A 307 16.75 11.26 9.40
C LEU A 307 16.94 11.15 7.89
N LEU A 308 17.76 10.22 7.38
CA LEU A 308 17.87 9.93 5.94
C LEU A 308 16.51 9.49 5.38
N HIS A 309 15.79 8.63 6.10
CA HIS A 309 14.44 8.20 5.72
C HIS A 309 13.38 9.32 5.84
N GLN A 310 13.48 10.22 6.82
CA GLN A 310 12.59 11.39 6.97
C GLN A 310 12.89 12.53 5.98
N CYS A 311 14.15 12.76 5.61
CA CYS A 311 14.55 13.81 4.67
C CYS A 311 14.05 13.48 3.25
N GLY A 312 13.91 12.19 2.92
CA GLY A 312 13.16 11.73 1.73
C GLY A 312 11.67 12.12 1.75
N ARG A 313 11.03 12.24 2.93
CA ARG A 313 9.63 12.67 3.09
C ARG A 313 9.44 14.19 3.05
N ARG A 314 10.38 15.01 3.56
CA ARG A 314 10.23 16.48 3.58
C ARG A 314 10.29 17.14 2.21
N LYS A 315 10.94 16.53 1.21
CA LYS A 315 10.86 16.99 -0.19
C LYS A 315 9.43 16.92 -0.78
N ILE A 316 8.51 16.18 -0.14
CA ILE A 316 7.13 15.96 -0.61
C ILE A 316 6.16 17.03 -0.07
N LEU A 317 6.50 17.70 1.04
CA LEU A 317 5.59 18.63 1.74
C LEU A 317 5.87 20.12 1.48
N ASN A 318 7.02 20.47 0.88
CA ASN A 318 7.36 21.85 0.52
C ASN A 318 7.31 22.05 -0.99
N ILE A 319 6.12 22.33 -1.53
CA ILE A 319 5.99 23.00 -2.84
C ILE A 319 4.98 24.15 -2.67
N PRO A 320 5.33 25.41 -3.04
CA PRO A 320 4.42 26.55 -3.02
C PRO A 320 3.30 26.38 -4.07
N PRO A 321 2.15 27.05 -3.89
CA PRO A 321 1.05 26.97 -4.84
C PRO A 321 1.47 27.64 -6.16
N ASN A 322 1.49 26.87 -7.25
CA ASN A 322 1.47 27.36 -8.62
C ASN A 322 0.39 26.60 -9.39
#